data_AF-A0A958X335-F1
#
_entry.id   AF-A0A958X335-F1
#
_cell.length_a   1.000
_cell.length_b   1.000
_cell.length_c   1.000
_cell.angle_alpha   90.00
_cell.angle_beta   90.00
_cell.angle_gamma   90.00
#
_symmetry.space_group_name_H-M   'P 1'
#
loop_
_entity.id
_entity.type
_entity.pdbx_description
1 polymer ?
#
loop_
_entity_poly.entity_id
_entity_poly.type
_entity_poly.pdbx_seq_one_letter_code
_entity_poly.pdbx_strand_id
1 'polypeptide(L)'
;MNNFSLLSQIPPLSDFQQTRAQGDNGQHAGYPINKTILYVLIWVLCLGFATASFGMNFYAGENINGYSYSINLNFSGDNNSCPSGLFGKPLKMSFYINNSVTSNQLNELKNEPQNWISWDKKRQISGVIQFRLPSPQSGYLYDKVKLDFGNGVTMWSNITWYSGGSGYHLAESSFTFTTGDVLYNSYKNSEVLKITYYHNDQTTVFKQVATRYVVVGDYVQTNNAWTTTTPSLPQFILRDPPGDGSYSFIEQQQQICRGHGMSLAIDASANVYGSVKLGVKGSAGFIVQTDYEAYAQLSASLEMGTNVTSASEYEMCLTTTSRFSTDGSNPNLTGSKGDVYIGASTIYQYGIVHSVRFPDCNFPTYTKGMAFAPIGTNSTFMYTEEHILNTLIPQLQTIISNPNSSAAQRQQAEDQLEVWQQLVNVNNQAKATAAYSTQISLSGGTSQEYSVASSTSEKKTVDMSLYIESSVGVEAGFEVGGSGATGGFEVRARTTMGSTSSASNANTNTVGYALSDDDVGDQFNVGIYRDKVFGTPVFKLANGSMSSCPFEGGYQLDQPYMTFSDNTQSTTLNNIPVGQPRTFELKIRNLSDQPRTYNLKVDASTNTSGAI
;
A
#
# COMPACT_ATOMS: atom_id res chain seq x y z
N MET A 1 -20.16 -16.67 43.26
CA MET A 1 -21.49 -16.84 43.87
C MET A 1 -22.54 -16.56 42.80
N ASN A 2 -23.23 -17.64 42.39
CA ASN A 2 -24.56 -17.78 41.81
C ASN A 2 -25.18 -16.64 40.96
N ASN A 3 -25.47 -16.94 39.70
CA ASN A 3 -26.86 -17.24 39.29
C ASN A 3 -26.90 -17.92 37.91
N PHE A 4 -26.79 -19.24 37.93
CA PHE A 4 -27.32 -20.15 36.91
C PHE A 4 -28.81 -20.36 37.22
N SER A 5 -29.73 -19.80 36.44
CA SER A 5 -31.11 -20.30 36.36
C SER A 5 -31.87 -19.62 35.22
N LEU A 6 -31.98 -20.29 34.07
CA LEU A 6 -33.14 -20.29 33.17
C LEU A 6 -32.83 -21.22 31.98
N LEU A 7 -32.55 -22.48 32.30
CA LEU A 7 -32.59 -23.61 31.37
C LEU A 7 -33.93 -24.34 31.59
N SER A 8 -35.04 -23.68 31.27
CA SER A 8 -36.35 -24.31 31.27
C SER A 8 -37.34 -23.46 30.49
N GLN A 9 -37.40 -23.68 29.16
CA GLN A 9 -38.59 -23.56 28.29
C GLN A 9 -38.09 -23.64 26.83
N ILE A 10 -37.73 -24.86 26.43
CA ILE A 10 -37.72 -25.21 25.00
C ILE A 10 -39.18 -25.62 24.69
N PRO A 11 -39.91 -24.91 23.83
CA PRO A 11 -41.17 -25.44 23.32
C PRO A 11 -40.88 -26.67 22.46
N PRO A 12 -41.72 -27.71 22.46
CA PRO A 12 -41.57 -28.82 21.54
C PRO A 12 -41.66 -28.31 20.09
N LEU A 13 -40.86 -28.94 19.21
CA LEU A 13 -40.84 -28.81 17.74
C LEU A 13 -42.15 -29.34 17.12
N SER A 14 -43.28 -28.80 17.55
CA SER A 14 -44.62 -29.10 17.04
C SER A 14 -45.37 -27.80 16.88
N ASP A 15 -44.98 -27.01 15.88
CA ASP A 15 -45.86 -26.05 15.19
C ASP A 15 -45.06 -25.31 14.10
N PHE A 16 -44.68 -26.05 13.06
CA PHE A 16 -44.60 -25.46 11.73
C PHE A 16 -45.66 -26.17 10.89
N GLN A 17 -46.81 -25.52 10.76
CA GLN A 17 -47.93 -25.97 9.97
C GLN A 17 -47.50 -26.14 8.52
N GLN A 18 -47.35 -27.39 8.08
CA GLN A 18 -47.60 -27.74 6.68
C GLN A 18 -49.06 -27.37 6.41
N THR A 19 -49.32 -26.46 5.47
CA THR A 19 -50.63 -26.34 4.85
C THR A 19 -50.97 -27.68 4.18
N ARG A 20 -51.74 -28.54 4.87
CA ARG A 20 -52.40 -29.72 4.29
C ARG A 20 -53.64 -29.25 3.54
N ALA A 21 -53.71 -29.52 2.24
CA ALA A 21 -54.99 -29.65 1.57
C ALA A 21 -55.59 -31.02 1.96
N GLN A 22 -56.76 -31.03 2.59
CA GLN A 22 -57.55 -32.24 2.84
C GLN A 22 -58.28 -32.67 1.57
N GLY A 23 -58.26 -33.98 1.28
CA GLY A 23 -59.14 -34.65 0.32
C GLY A 23 -59.30 -36.12 0.73
N ASP A 24 -60.55 -36.51 1.00
CA ASP A 24 -60.96 -37.83 1.47
C ASP A 24 -60.82 -38.95 0.42
N ASN A 25 -60.62 -40.17 0.94
CA ASN A 25 -60.90 -41.50 0.37
C ASN A 25 -60.19 -41.95 -0.92
N GLY A 26 -59.32 -42.97 -0.73
CA GLY A 26 -59.30 -44.15 -1.60
C GLY A 26 -58.39 -44.10 -2.83
N GLN A 27 -57.42 -45.03 -2.83
CA GLN A 27 -56.63 -45.55 -3.95
C GLN A 27 -55.33 -44.83 -4.35
N HIS A 28 -54.27 -45.64 -4.39
CA HIS A 28 -52.96 -45.35 -4.94
C HIS A 28 -53.06 -44.88 -6.39
N ALA A 29 -52.62 -43.65 -6.65
CA ALA A 29 -52.21 -43.19 -7.97
C ALA A 29 -51.01 -42.26 -7.80
N GLY A 30 -49.87 -42.62 -8.42
CA GLY A 30 -48.67 -41.80 -8.40
C GLY A 30 -48.92 -40.44 -9.04
N TYR A 31 -48.45 -39.37 -8.41
CA TYR A 31 -48.40 -38.03 -8.99
C TYR A 31 -47.02 -37.40 -8.76
N PRO A 32 -46.58 -36.56 -9.72
CA PRO A 32 -45.18 -36.24 -9.93
C PRO A 32 -44.70 -35.18 -8.93
N ILE A 33 -43.50 -35.37 -8.41
CA ILE A 33 -42.79 -34.45 -7.52
C ILE A 33 -42.44 -33.19 -8.34
N ASN A 34 -43.35 -32.22 -8.37
CA ASN A 34 -43.15 -30.96 -9.08
C ASN A 34 -43.18 -29.80 -8.08
N LYS A 35 -42.01 -29.13 -7.96
CA LYS A 35 -41.75 -27.85 -7.29
C LYS A 35 -41.83 -27.84 -5.76
N THR A 36 -40.76 -28.26 -5.10
CA THR A 36 -40.48 -27.87 -3.71
C THR A 36 -39.22 -27.01 -3.67
N ILE A 37 -39.37 -25.70 -3.86
CA ILE A 37 -38.35 -24.74 -3.38
C ILE A 37 -38.53 -24.68 -1.87
N LEU A 38 -37.59 -25.25 -1.12
CA LEU A 38 -37.62 -25.17 0.33
C LEU A 38 -36.93 -23.87 0.75
N TYR A 39 -37.69 -22.95 1.35
CA TYR A 39 -37.13 -21.78 2.01
C TYR A 39 -36.77 -22.15 3.45
N VAL A 40 -35.48 -22.18 3.77
CA VAL A 40 -35.01 -22.45 5.14
C VAL A 40 -34.62 -21.12 5.78
N LEU A 41 -35.22 -20.80 6.92
CA LEU A 41 -34.81 -19.67 7.78
C LEU A 41 -33.75 -20.18 8.75
N ILE A 42 -32.53 -19.68 8.64
CA ILE A 42 -31.40 -20.14 9.45
C ILE A 42 -31.06 -19.10 10.52
N TRP A 43 -30.96 -19.55 11.76
CA TRP A 43 -30.41 -18.79 12.88
C TRP A 43 -28.95 -19.18 13.08
N VAL A 44 -28.07 -18.20 12.98
CA VAL A 44 -26.64 -18.38 13.22
C VAL A 44 -26.35 -18.03 14.67
N LEU A 45 -25.70 -18.93 15.42
CA LEU A 45 -25.17 -18.65 16.76
C LEU A 45 -23.65 -18.73 16.72
N CYS A 46 -22.97 -17.58 16.69
CA CYS A 46 -21.51 -17.50 16.92
C CYS A 46 -21.28 -17.53 18.44
N LEU A 47 -21.00 -18.70 19.01
CA LEU A 47 -20.56 -18.81 20.42
C LEU A 47 -19.10 -18.38 20.52
N GLY A 48 -18.84 -17.28 21.24
CA GLY A 48 -17.51 -16.74 21.43
C GLY A 48 -16.64 -17.64 22.31
N PHE A 49 -15.97 -18.62 21.71
CA PHE A 49 -14.78 -19.27 22.26
C PHE A 49 -13.74 -19.45 21.16
N ALA A 50 -12.47 -19.53 21.55
CA ALA A 50 -11.25 -19.40 20.73
C ALA A 50 -11.04 -20.46 19.61
N THR A 51 -12.09 -21.15 19.19
CA THR A 51 -12.16 -22.01 18.00
C THR A 51 -13.52 -21.76 17.34
N ALA A 52 -13.60 -20.76 16.47
CA ALA A 52 -14.86 -20.41 15.81
C ALA A 52 -15.15 -21.38 14.64
N SER A 53 -15.70 -22.55 14.94
CA SER A 53 -16.40 -23.37 13.94
C SER A 53 -17.74 -22.69 13.64
N PHE A 54 -17.97 -22.27 12.39
CA PHE A 54 -19.27 -21.76 11.98
C PHE A 54 -20.13 -22.92 11.48
N GLY A 55 -20.97 -23.45 12.37
CA GLY A 55 -21.92 -24.49 12.00
C GLY A 55 -23.20 -23.89 11.43
N MET A 56 -23.38 -23.94 10.11
CA MET A 56 -24.68 -23.70 9.50
C MET A 56 -25.44 -25.02 9.42
N ASN A 57 -26.38 -25.22 10.34
CA ASN A 57 -27.27 -26.37 10.28
C ASN A 57 -28.40 -26.08 9.29
N PHE A 58 -28.44 -26.82 8.17
CA PHE A 58 -29.52 -26.74 7.20
C PHE A 58 -30.47 -27.92 7.40
N TYR A 59 -31.74 -27.62 7.69
CA TYR A 59 -32.77 -28.66 7.71
C TYR A 59 -33.46 -28.70 6.36
N ALA A 60 -32.81 -29.36 5.42
CA ALA A 60 -33.36 -29.69 4.10
C ALA A 60 -34.02 -31.08 4.15
N GLY A 61 -35.25 -31.14 4.68
CA GLY A 61 -35.98 -32.39 4.84
C GLY A 61 -37.12 -32.57 3.85
N GLU A 62 -37.14 -33.71 3.17
CA GLU A 62 -38.36 -34.28 2.60
C GLU A 62 -38.87 -35.34 3.57
N ASN A 63 -40.18 -35.38 3.81
CA ASN A 63 -40.78 -36.45 4.59
C ASN A 63 -41.19 -37.56 3.62
N ILE A 64 -40.26 -38.47 3.34
CA ILE A 64 -40.51 -39.61 2.44
C ILE A 64 -40.90 -40.78 3.34
N ASN A 65 -42.14 -41.25 3.24
CA ASN A 65 -42.67 -42.37 4.01
C ASN A 65 -42.56 -42.21 5.55
N GLY A 66 -42.69 -40.99 6.08
CA GLY A 66 -42.67 -40.73 7.53
C GLY A 66 -41.28 -40.49 8.13
N TYR A 67 -40.23 -40.45 7.30
CA TYR A 67 -38.86 -40.22 7.75
C TYR A 67 -38.33 -38.84 7.35
N SER A 68 -37.64 -38.17 8.28
CA SER A 68 -37.03 -36.86 8.06
C SER A 68 -35.54 -36.99 7.69
N TYR A 69 -35.17 -36.36 6.58
CA TYR A 69 -33.78 -36.24 6.11
C TYR A 69 -33.24 -34.86 6.51
N SER A 70 -31.97 -34.75 6.90
CA SER A 70 -31.34 -33.43 7.14
C SER A 70 -29.89 -33.40 6.67
N ILE A 71 -29.46 -32.27 6.13
CA ILE A 71 -28.12 -32.05 5.59
C ILE A 71 -27.51 -30.84 6.28
N ASN A 72 -26.60 -31.02 7.22
CA ASN A 72 -25.88 -29.90 7.83
C ASN A 72 -24.57 -29.65 7.07
N LEU A 73 -24.31 -28.39 6.74
CA LEU A 73 -23.05 -27.99 6.10
C LEU A 73 -22.27 -27.17 7.12
N ASN A 74 -21.28 -27.80 7.75
CA ASN A 74 -20.40 -27.13 8.70
C ASN A 74 -19.13 -26.72 7.96
N PHE A 75 -18.76 -25.45 8.10
CA PHE A 75 -17.54 -24.95 7.50
C PHE A 75 -16.66 -24.33 8.59
N SER A 76 -15.39 -24.71 8.61
CA SER A 76 -14.40 -24.16 9.54
C SER A 76 -13.25 -23.57 8.74
N GLY A 77 -12.86 -22.34 9.09
CA GLY A 77 -11.65 -21.69 8.58
C GLY A 77 -10.79 -21.16 9.74
N ASP A 78 -9.51 -20.97 9.49
CA ASP A 78 -8.56 -20.50 10.50
C ASP A 78 -8.89 -19.07 10.95
N ASN A 79 -9.15 -18.91 12.25
CA ASN A 79 -9.25 -17.72 13.11
C ASN A 79 -9.48 -16.29 12.56
N ASN A 80 -10.32 -15.58 13.31
CA ASN A 80 -10.62 -14.14 13.32
C ASN A 80 -11.66 -13.61 12.32
N SER A 81 -12.78 -13.19 12.92
CA SER A 81 -13.91 -12.36 12.45
C SER A 81 -15.14 -13.07 11.87
N CYS A 82 -15.95 -13.66 12.76
CA CYS A 82 -17.40 -13.61 12.62
C CYS A 82 -17.80 -12.14 12.91
N PRO A 83 -18.42 -11.37 11.99
CA PRO A 83 -18.85 -10.00 12.29
C PRO A 83 -19.80 -10.03 13.49
N SER A 84 -19.58 -9.16 14.46
CA SER A 84 -20.29 -9.10 15.75
C SER A 84 -21.79 -8.72 15.67
N GLY A 85 -22.46 -8.95 14.54
CA GLY A 85 -23.86 -8.59 14.27
C GLY A 85 -24.80 -9.76 14.01
N LEU A 86 -24.35 -11.02 14.14
CA LEU A 86 -25.17 -12.21 13.85
C LEU A 86 -26.17 -12.61 14.96
N PHE A 87 -26.43 -11.73 15.92
CA PHE A 87 -27.56 -11.92 16.83
C PHE A 87 -28.82 -11.29 16.22
N GLY A 88 -29.77 -12.12 15.76
CA GLY A 88 -31.17 -11.69 15.69
C GLY A 88 -31.89 -11.66 14.33
N LYS A 89 -31.26 -11.98 13.19
CA LYS A 89 -31.96 -11.93 11.89
C LYS A 89 -31.90 -13.25 11.12
N PRO A 90 -33.03 -13.75 10.58
CA PRO A 90 -33.04 -14.98 9.82
C PRO A 90 -32.50 -14.76 8.40
N LEU A 91 -31.54 -15.58 7.99
CA LEU A 91 -31.10 -15.65 6.60
C LEU A 91 -32.12 -16.48 5.81
N LYS A 92 -32.65 -15.93 4.72
CA LYS A 92 -33.49 -16.67 3.77
C LYS A 92 -32.55 -17.38 2.81
N MET A 93 -32.71 -18.68 2.63
CA MET A 93 -31.97 -19.46 1.63
C MET A 93 -32.92 -20.39 0.88
N SER A 94 -32.68 -20.52 -0.43
CA SER A 94 -33.51 -21.23 -1.40
C SER A 94 -32.71 -22.41 -1.95
N PHE A 95 -33.29 -23.59 -1.89
CA PHE A 95 -32.65 -24.83 -2.31
C PHE A 95 -33.54 -25.59 -3.28
N TYR A 96 -32.92 -26.33 -4.18
CA TYR A 96 -33.59 -27.42 -4.90
C TYR A 96 -33.11 -28.76 -4.37
N ILE A 97 -34.06 -29.64 -4.10
CA ILE A 97 -33.85 -31.01 -3.64
C ILE A 97 -34.64 -31.91 -4.58
N ASN A 98 -33.96 -32.80 -5.31
CA ASN A 98 -34.63 -33.77 -6.18
C ASN A 98 -33.68 -34.94 -6.52
N ASN A 99 -34.19 -36.02 -7.10
CA ASN A 99 -33.39 -37.11 -7.66
C ASN A 99 -32.51 -36.61 -8.82
N SER A 100 -32.97 -35.59 -9.55
CA SER A 100 -32.17 -34.85 -10.53
C SER A 100 -32.52 -33.36 -10.53
N VAL A 101 -31.49 -32.49 -10.45
CA VAL A 101 -31.67 -31.04 -10.58
C VAL A 101 -31.43 -30.63 -12.04
N THR A 102 -32.44 -30.01 -12.67
CA THR A 102 -32.42 -29.59 -14.07
C THR A 102 -31.63 -28.31 -14.31
N SER A 103 -31.17 -28.08 -15.54
CA SER A 103 -30.47 -26.84 -15.92
C SER A 103 -31.31 -25.58 -15.70
N ASN A 104 -32.63 -25.66 -15.89
CA ASN A 104 -33.53 -24.52 -15.64
C ASN A 104 -33.60 -24.17 -14.15
N GLN A 105 -33.67 -25.16 -13.26
CA GLN A 105 -33.65 -24.93 -11.81
C GLN A 105 -32.32 -24.34 -11.34
N LEU A 106 -31.20 -24.79 -11.93
CA LEU A 106 -29.89 -24.17 -11.67
C LEU A 106 -29.85 -22.71 -12.13
N ASN A 107 -30.49 -22.39 -13.26
CA ASN A 107 -30.59 -21.02 -13.77
C ASN A 107 -31.51 -20.14 -12.90
N GLU A 108 -32.60 -20.67 -12.35
CA GLU A 108 -33.45 -19.98 -11.39
C GLU A 108 -32.66 -19.60 -10.12
N LEU A 109 -31.86 -20.52 -9.55
CA LEU A 109 -30.98 -20.19 -8.41
C LEU A 109 -29.97 -19.07 -8.72
N LYS A 110 -29.48 -18.99 -9.96
CA LYS A 110 -28.55 -17.93 -10.39
C LYS A 110 -29.22 -16.55 -10.40
N ASN A 111 -30.54 -16.51 -10.61
CA ASN A 111 -31.32 -15.29 -10.70
C ASN A 111 -31.94 -14.84 -9.37
N GLU A 112 -31.91 -15.67 -8.32
CA GLU A 112 -32.45 -15.36 -6.99
C GLU A 112 -31.49 -14.50 -6.14
N PRO A 113 -31.90 -13.29 -5.71
CA PRO A 113 -31.02 -12.31 -5.07
C PRO A 113 -30.79 -12.51 -3.56
N GLN A 114 -31.18 -13.63 -2.96
CA GLN A 114 -31.20 -13.84 -1.50
C GLN A 114 -30.64 -15.20 -1.07
N ASN A 115 -29.47 -15.64 -1.58
CA ASN A 115 -28.90 -16.95 -1.26
C ASN A 115 -27.37 -16.87 -1.23
N TRP A 116 -26.74 -16.65 -0.08
CA TRP A 116 -25.28 -16.53 -0.05
C TRP A 116 -24.65 -17.28 1.12
N ILE A 117 -23.62 -18.06 0.80
CA ILE A 117 -22.61 -18.53 1.73
C ILE A 117 -21.33 -17.79 1.35
N SER A 118 -20.74 -17.01 2.25
CA SER A 118 -19.57 -16.15 2.00
C SER A 118 -18.26 -16.72 2.57
N TRP A 119 -17.15 -16.59 1.84
CA TRP A 119 -15.84 -17.15 2.24
C TRP A 119 -14.66 -16.25 1.80
N ASP A 120 -13.64 -16.10 2.64
CA ASP A 120 -12.43 -15.30 2.35
C ASP A 120 -11.43 -16.07 1.47
N LYS A 121 -10.94 -15.44 0.40
CA LYS A 121 -10.00 -15.99 -0.59
C LYS A 121 -8.63 -16.40 -0.06
N LYS A 122 -8.26 -16.06 1.17
CA LYS A 122 -6.90 -16.31 1.69
C LYS A 122 -6.74 -17.57 2.56
N ARG A 123 -7.77 -18.40 2.77
CA ARG A 123 -7.73 -19.48 3.78
C ARG A 123 -7.98 -20.86 3.20
N GLN A 124 -7.29 -21.87 3.75
CA GLN A 124 -7.73 -23.26 3.58
C GLN A 124 -9.03 -23.44 4.34
N ILE A 125 -10.00 -24.07 3.69
CA ILE A 125 -11.31 -24.29 4.30
C ILE A 125 -11.60 -25.77 4.31
N SER A 126 -11.84 -26.27 5.51
CA SER A 126 -12.39 -27.61 5.72
C SER A 126 -13.88 -27.47 5.90
N GLY A 127 -14.62 -28.15 5.04
CA GLY A 127 -16.05 -28.33 5.21
C GLY A 127 -16.38 -29.78 5.54
N VAL A 128 -17.38 -29.94 6.40
CA VAL A 128 -17.96 -31.23 6.74
C VAL A 128 -19.43 -31.14 6.38
N ILE A 129 -19.88 -32.01 5.48
CA ILE A 129 -21.30 -32.26 5.31
C ILE A 129 -21.68 -33.40 6.22
N GLN A 130 -22.60 -33.14 7.13
CA GLN A 130 -23.21 -34.15 7.98
C GLN A 130 -24.63 -34.43 7.53
N PHE A 131 -25.00 -35.69 7.55
CA PHE A 131 -26.30 -36.20 7.16
C PHE A 131 -26.91 -36.97 8.31
N ARG A 132 -28.20 -36.76 8.52
CA ARG A 132 -29.01 -37.68 9.31
C ARG A 132 -29.98 -38.39 8.38
N LEU A 133 -29.83 -39.70 8.27
CA LEU A 133 -30.67 -40.54 7.46
C LEU A 133 -31.47 -41.52 8.33
N PRO A 134 -32.74 -41.77 8.01
CA PRO A 134 -33.46 -42.90 8.60
C PRO A 134 -32.75 -44.22 8.27
N SER A 135 -32.85 -45.19 9.17
CA SER A 135 -32.21 -46.49 8.99
C SER A 135 -32.67 -47.14 7.67
N PRO A 136 -31.76 -47.45 6.71
CA PRO A 136 -32.18 -48.09 5.48
C PRO A 136 -32.70 -49.48 5.82
N GLN A 137 -33.90 -49.81 5.34
CA GLN A 137 -34.21 -51.21 5.11
C GLN A 137 -33.26 -51.70 4.01
N SER A 138 -32.25 -52.48 4.43
CA SER A 138 -31.19 -53.14 3.64
C SER A 138 -30.08 -52.25 3.04
N GLY A 139 -28.87 -52.41 3.59
CA GLY A 139 -27.57 -52.05 2.98
C GLY A 139 -27.29 -50.55 2.87
N TYR A 140 -26.08 -50.11 3.21
CA TYR A 140 -25.64 -48.73 2.94
C TYR A 140 -25.74 -48.48 1.42
N LEU A 141 -26.68 -47.66 0.96
CA LEU A 141 -27.06 -47.55 -0.47
C LEU A 141 -26.18 -46.58 -1.29
N TYR A 142 -25.31 -45.82 -0.64
CA TYR A 142 -24.44 -44.83 -1.26
C TYR A 142 -23.17 -44.59 -0.43
N ASP A 143 -22.01 -44.49 -1.10
CA ASP A 143 -20.68 -44.40 -0.45
C ASP A 143 -19.87 -43.16 -0.87
N LYS A 144 -20.34 -42.40 -1.86
CA LYS A 144 -19.62 -41.24 -2.42
C LYS A 144 -20.52 -40.02 -2.59
N VAL A 145 -19.95 -38.85 -2.33
CA VAL A 145 -20.52 -37.54 -2.64
C VAL A 145 -19.59 -36.77 -3.57
N LYS A 146 -20.19 -36.06 -4.54
CA LYS A 146 -19.50 -35.11 -5.40
C LYS A 146 -19.98 -33.69 -5.11
N LEU A 147 -19.06 -32.78 -4.87
CA LEU A 147 -19.29 -31.34 -4.92
C LEU A 147 -18.92 -30.82 -6.30
N ASP A 148 -19.77 -29.96 -6.85
CA ASP A 148 -19.58 -29.32 -8.14
C ASP A 148 -19.88 -27.83 -7.98
N PHE A 149 -18.85 -27.02 -8.13
CA PHE A 149 -18.92 -25.58 -7.87
C PHE A 149 -19.44 -24.79 -9.09
N GLY A 150 -19.78 -25.47 -10.20
CA GLY A 150 -20.38 -24.85 -11.37
C GLY A 150 -19.40 -24.11 -12.29
N ASN A 151 -18.12 -24.00 -11.89
CA ASN A 151 -17.03 -23.41 -12.67
C ASN A 151 -16.02 -24.46 -13.20
N GLY A 152 -16.43 -25.73 -13.26
CA GLY A 152 -15.58 -26.84 -13.68
C GLY A 152 -14.79 -27.50 -12.54
N VAL A 153 -14.82 -26.92 -11.34
CA VAL A 153 -14.18 -27.50 -10.15
C VAL A 153 -15.12 -28.51 -9.52
N THR A 154 -14.65 -29.74 -9.36
CA THR A 154 -15.40 -30.80 -8.70
C THR A 154 -14.54 -31.53 -7.68
N MET A 155 -15.17 -31.96 -6.59
CA MET A 155 -14.51 -32.68 -5.52
C MET A 155 -15.28 -33.95 -5.20
N TRP A 156 -14.55 -34.99 -4.84
CA TRP A 156 -15.12 -36.25 -4.39
C TRP A 156 -14.72 -36.50 -2.96
N SER A 157 -15.65 -37.03 -2.18
CA SER A 157 -15.35 -37.55 -0.86
C SER A 157 -16.16 -38.81 -0.58
N ASN A 158 -15.57 -39.69 0.21
CA ASN A 158 -16.26 -40.88 0.69
C ASN A 158 -17.16 -40.49 1.86
N ILE A 159 -18.17 -41.31 2.09
CA ILE A 159 -19.14 -41.11 3.16
C ILE A 159 -18.82 -42.09 4.27
N THR A 160 -18.56 -41.56 5.46
CA THR A 160 -18.34 -42.35 6.67
C THR A 160 -19.66 -42.49 7.40
N TRP A 161 -20.07 -43.73 7.64
CA TRP A 161 -21.31 -44.06 8.32
C TRP A 161 -21.09 -44.33 9.81
N TYR A 162 -21.97 -43.81 10.65
CA TYR A 162 -22.00 -43.98 12.09
C TYR A 162 -23.37 -44.51 12.52
N SER A 163 -23.40 -45.41 13.51
CA SER A 163 -24.66 -45.81 14.15
C SER A 163 -25.23 -44.63 14.94
N GLY A 164 -26.40 -44.14 14.53
CA GLY A 164 -27.17 -43.17 15.31
C GLY A 164 -27.96 -43.86 16.43
N GLY A 165 -28.61 -43.06 17.28
CA GLY A 165 -29.60 -43.56 18.22
C GLY A 165 -30.78 -44.25 17.52
N SER A 166 -31.75 -44.73 18.31
CA SER A 166 -32.88 -45.56 17.87
C SER A 166 -33.58 -45.06 16.59
N GLY A 167 -33.23 -45.66 15.44
CA GLY A 167 -33.94 -45.51 14.16
C GLY A 167 -33.24 -44.73 13.04
N TYR A 168 -32.02 -44.22 13.25
CA TYR A 168 -31.29 -43.45 12.22
C TYR A 168 -29.80 -43.79 12.16
N HIS A 169 -29.18 -43.55 11.00
CA HIS A 169 -27.72 -43.50 10.86
C HIS A 169 -27.28 -42.06 10.62
N LEU A 170 -26.13 -41.72 11.17
CA LEU A 170 -25.42 -40.49 10.85
C LEU A 170 -24.40 -40.82 9.77
N ALA A 171 -24.31 -39.99 8.75
CA ALA A 171 -23.29 -40.09 7.73
C ALA A 171 -22.54 -38.77 7.68
N GLU A 172 -21.22 -38.80 7.56
CA GLU A 172 -20.41 -37.60 7.43
C GLU A 172 -19.48 -37.73 6.23
N SER A 173 -19.28 -36.62 5.55
CA SER A 173 -18.29 -36.52 4.50
C SER A 173 -17.55 -35.21 4.65
N SER A 174 -16.24 -35.30 4.74
CA SER A 174 -15.35 -34.14 4.87
C SER A 174 -14.68 -33.85 3.55
N PHE A 175 -14.53 -32.58 3.26
CA PHE A 175 -13.85 -32.08 2.08
C PHE A 175 -13.02 -30.88 2.49
N THR A 176 -11.79 -30.84 1.99
CA THR A 176 -10.89 -29.71 2.19
C THR A 176 -10.62 -29.11 0.82
N PHE A 177 -10.85 -27.81 0.69
CA PHE A 177 -10.53 -27.07 -0.53
C PHE A 177 -9.89 -25.76 -0.15
N THR A 178 -9.05 -25.24 -1.04
CA THR A 178 -8.65 -23.84 -0.97
C THR A 178 -9.62 -23.01 -1.80
N THR A 179 -9.84 -21.78 -1.37
CA THR A 179 -10.61 -20.79 -2.13
C THR A 179 -10.04 -20.54 -3.54
N GLY A 180 -8.73 -20.74 -3.74
CA GLY A 180 -8.10 -20.69 -5.05
C GLY A 180 -8.56 -21.84 -5.97
N ASP A 181 -8.76 -23.04 -5.42
CA ASP A 181 -9.23 -24.21 -6.17
C ASP A 181 -10.64 -24.00 -6.72
N VAL A 182 -11.50 -23.31 -5.97
CA VAL A 182 -12.93 -23.09 -6.27
C VAL A 182 -13.17 -21.89 -7.18
N LEU A 183 -12.16 -21.10 -7.54
CA LEU A 183 -12.31 -19.84 -8.27
C LEU A 183 -11.73 -19.82 -9.68
N TYR A 184 -11.20 -20.93 -10.17
CA TYR A 184 -10.70 -20.98 -11.54
C TYR A 184 -11.83 -20.66 -12.53
N ASN A 185 -11.63 -19.61 -13.35
CA ASN A 185 -12.42 -19.20 -14.53
C ASN A 185 -13.78 -18.50 -14.37
N SER A 186 -14.27 -18.12 -13.17
CA SER A 186 -15.52 -17.35 -13.08
C SER A 186 -15.30 -15.91 -12.59
N TYR A 187 -15.44 -14.93 -13.49
CA TYR A 187 -15.62 -13.49 -13.18
C TYR A 187 -16.87 -13.20 -12.31
N LYS A 188 -17.64 -14.25 -11.97
CA LYS A 188 -18.85 -14.19 -11.18
C LYS A 188 -18.49 -14.46 -9.73
N ASN A 189 -18.81 -13.50 -8.86
CA ASN A 189 -18.61 -13.63 -7.42
C ASN A 189 -19.60 -14.57 -6.74
N SER A 190 -20.44 -15.25 -7.52
CA SER A 190 -21.39 -16.22 -7.04
C SER A 190 -21.63 -17.31 -8.08
N GLU A 191 -21.66 -18.55 -7.64
CA GLU A 191 -22.03 -19.69 -8.49
C GLU A 191 -22.97 -20.63 -7.73
N VAL A 192 -23.41 -21.68 -8.43
CA VAL A 192 -24.25 -22.72 -7.85
C VAL A 192 -23.37 -23.88 -7.42
N LEU A 193 -23.40 -24.19 -6.12
CA LEU A 193 -22.85 -25.42 -5.58
C LEU A 193 -23.89 -26.53 -5.76
N LYS A 194 -23.57 -27.50 -6.60
CA LYS A 194 -24.34 -28.73 -6.79
C LYS A 194 -23.66 -29.86 -6.02
N ILE A 195 -24.44 -30.55 -5.19
CA ILE A 195 -24.03 -31.69 -4.38
C ILE A 195 -24.74 -32.92 -4.94
N THR A 196 -23.98 -33.92 -5.38
CA THR A 196 -24.51 -35.15 -5.99
C THR A 196 -24.11 -36.36 -5.17
N TYR A 197 -25.10 -37.16 -4.79
CA TYR A 197 -24.92 -38.42 -4.08
C TYR A 197 -24.99 -39.57 -5.07
N TYR A 198 -24.06 -40.51 -4.97
CA TYR A 198 -23.97 -41.65 -5.88
C TYR A 198 -24.20 -42.95 -5.13
N HIS A 199 -24.95 -43.86 -5.73
CA HIS A 199 -25.05 -45.24 -5.27
C HIS A 199 -23.68 -45.94 -5.21
N ASN A 200 -23.62 -47.11 -4.56
CA ASN A 200 -22.37 -47.87 -4.39
C ASN A 200 -21.69 -48.26 -5.71
N ASP A 201 -22.42 -48.26 -6.82
CA ASP A 201 -21.90 -48.44 -8.18
C ASP A 201 -21.13 -47.22 -8.72
N GLN A 202 -21.07 -46.14 -7.95
CA GLN A 202 -20.37 -44.88 -8.21
C GLN A 202 -20.78 -44.16 -9.51
N THR A 203 -21.88 -44.58 -10.13
CA THR A 203 -22.31 -44.11 -11.45
C THR A 203 -23.77 -43.69 -11.45
N THR A 204 -24.60 -44.33 -10.63
CA THR A 204 -26.01 -44.00 -10.50
C THR A 204 -26.21 -42.89 -9.47
N VAL A 205 -26.84 -41.79 -9.89
CA VAL A 205 -27.18 -40.66 -9.00
C VAL A 205 -28.36 -41.05 -8.10
N PHE A 206 -28.14 -41.03 -6.79
CA PHE A 206 -29.18 -41.24 -5.79
C PHE A 206 -29.98 -39.96 -5.53
N LYS A 207 -29.28 -38.84 -5.29
CA LYS A 207 -29.90 -37.57 -4.92
C LYS A 207 -29.03 -36.39 -5.37
N GLN A 208 -29.65 -35.27 -5.67
CA GLN A 208 -28.98 -34.01 -5.97
C GLN A 208 -29.57 -32.85 -5.17
N VAL A 209 -28.68 -32.00 -4.66
CA VAL A 209 -29.02 -30.77 -3.95
C VAL A 209 -28.24 -29.62 -4.60
N ALA A 210 -28.87 -28.46 -4.73
CA ALA A 210 -28.19 -27.28 -5.25
C ALA A 210 -28.46 -26.05 -4.38
N THR A 211 -27.42 -25.23 -4.18
CA THR A 211 -27.48 -23.95 -3.46
C THR A 211 -26.56 -22.92 -4.13
N ARG A 212 -26.75 -21.62 -3.85
CA ARG A 212 -25.86 -20.55 -4.33
C ARG A 212 -24.83 -20.20 -3.26
N TYR A 213 -23.59 -20.01 -3.68
CA TYR A 213 -22.52 -19.50 -2.82
C TYR A 213 -21.95 -18.20 -3.40
N VAL A 214 -21.35 -17.37 -2.56
CA VAL A 214 -20.64 -16.14 -2.93
C VAL A 214 -19.22 -16.23 -2.40
N VAL A 215 -18.21 -15.93 -3.21
CA VAL A 215 -16.84 -15.84 -2.68
C VAL A 215 -16.51 -14.39 -2.40
N VAL A 216 -16.15 -14.08 -1.15
CA VAL A 216 -15.80 -12.73 -0.72
C VAL A 216 -14.30 -12.52 -0.77
N GLY A 217 -13.88 -11.27 -0.73
CA GLY A 217 -12.48 -10.90 -0.83
C GLY A 217 -12.17 -10.18 -2.12
N ASP A 218 -10.88 -10.09 -2.42
CA ASP A 218 -10.38 -9.31 -3.53
C ASP A 218 -9.90 -10.22 -4.65
N TYR A 219 -10.21 -9.83 -5.88
CA TYR A 219 -9.59 -10.38 -7.07
C TYR A 219 -9.02 -9.24 -7.87
N VAL A 220 -7.83 -9.43 -8.42
CA VAL A 220 -7.22 -8.44 -9.29
C VAL A 220 -7.15 -8.99 -10.70
N GLN A 221 -7.83 -8.29 -11.61
CA GLN A 221 -7.65 -8.46 -13.03
C GLN A 221 -6.45 -7.63 -13.48
N THR A 222 -5.43 -8.30 -14.01
CA THR A 222 -4.20 -7.65 -14.48
C THR A 222 -3.84 -8.14 -15.88
N ASN A 223 -3.04 -7.36 -16.58
CA ASN A 223 -2.38 -7.76 -17.82
C ASN A 223 -0.88 -7.48 -17.65
N ASN A 224 -0.01 -8.33 -18.19
CA ASN A 224 1.44 -8.12 -18.14
C ASN A 224 1.88 -6.85 -18.88
N ALA A 225 1.09 -6.36 -19.84
CA ALA A 225 1.33 -5.10 -20.53
C ALA A 225 0.86 -3.85 -19.77
N TRP A 226 0.06 -4.00 -18.70
CA TRP A 226 -0.44 -2.86 -17.92
C TRP A 226 0.58 -2.41 -16.90
N THR A 227 1.52 -1.59 -17.37
CA THR A 227 2.55 -0.96 -16.54
C THR A 227 2.50 0.54 -16.66
N THR A 228 2.89 1.23 -15.59
CA THR A 228 3.06 2.68 -15.57
C THR A 228 4.33 3.02 -14.80
N THR A 229 4.91 4.17 -15.08
CA THR A 229 6.18 4.59 -14.49
C THR A 229 5.97 5.94 -13.83
N THR A 230 6.36 6.06 -12.56
CA THR A 230 6.32 7.35 -11.87
C THR A 230 7.41 8.27 -12.38
N PRO A 231 7.26 9.60 -12.26
CA PRO A 231 8.41 10.50 -12.24
C PRO A 231 9.43 10.09 -11.17
N SER A 232 10.64 10.62 -11.27
CA SER A 232 11.69 10.45 -10.26
C SER A 232 11.22 11.07 -8.95
N LEU A 233 11.03 10.23 -7.92
CA LEU A 233 10.46 10.62 -6.65
C LEU A 233 11.46 10.36 -5.51
N PRO A 234 12.01 11.42 -4.88
CA PRO A 234 12.74 11.34 -3.62
C PRO A 234 11.95 10.68 -2.52
N GLN A 235 12.49 9.58 -2.02
CA GLN A 235 11.88 8.81 -0.92
C GLN A 235 12.56 9.13 0.41
N PHE A 236 13.85 9.49 0.38
CA PHE A 236 14.63 9.83 1.57
C PHE A 236 15.40 11.13 1.34
N ILE A 237 15.57 11.91 2.42
CA ILE A 237 16.38 13.13 2.43
C ILE A 237 17.32 13.04 3.63
N LEU A 238 18.61 13.01 3.35
CA LEU A 238 19.67 13.08 4.34
C LEU A 238 20.17 14.54 4.36
N ARG A 239 20.05 15.21 5.50
CA ARG A 239 20.28 16.66 5.58
C ARG A 239 21.68 16.99 6.05
N ASP A 240 22.27 17.99 5.46
CA ASP A 240 23.63 18.36 5.78
C ASP A 240 23.65 19.34 6.98
N PRO A 241 24.35 19.02 8.07
CA PRO A 241 24.54 19.93 9.18
C PRO A 241 25.43 21.13 8.80
N PRO A 242 25.27 22.30 9.46
CA PRO A 242 26.16 23.44 9.26
C PRO A 242 27.58 23.14 9.81
N GLY A 243 28.60 23.73 9.19
CA GLY A 243 30.03 23.45 9.42
C GLY A 243 30.63 22.78 8.18
N ASP A 244 31.75 23.27 7.68
CA ASP A 244 32.34 22.83 6.41
C ASP A 244 33.06 21.47 6.50
N GLY A 245 33.31 21.01 7.72
CA GLY A 245 33.67 19.63 8.06
C GLY A 245 32.50 18.76 8.54
N SER A 246 31.29 19.33 8.63
CA SER A 246 30.12 18.65 9.19
C SER A 246 29.41 17.81 8.12
N TYR A 247 28.82 16.69 8.52
CA TYR A 247 28.05 15.83 7.61
C TYR A 247 27.07 14.94 8.39
N SER A 248 26.02 14.44 7.73
CA SER A 248 25.17 13.39 8.28
C SER A 248 25.31 12.09 7.51
N PHE A 249 24.99 10.96 8.16
CA PHE A 249 25.22 9.64 7.59
C PHE A 249 24.25 8.58 8.08
N ILE A 250 24.08 7.55 7.27
CA ILE A 250 23.41 6.29 7.62
C ILE A 250 24.52 5.25 7.76
N GLU A 251 24.57 4.59 8.92
CA GLU A 251 25.57 3.57 9.20
C GLU A 251 25.38 2.33 8.30
N GLN A 252 26.42 1.53 8.13
CA GLN A 252 26.29 0.26 7.41
C GLN A 252 25.30 -0.70 8.10
N GLN A 253 24.64 -1.57 7.32
CA GLN A 253 23.68 -2.57 7.82
C GLN A 253 22.49 -1.96 8.57
N GLN A 254 22.12 -0.73 8.22
CA GLN A 254 20.94 -0.07 8.74
C GLN A 254 19.82 -0.12 7.69
N GLN A 255 18.59 -0.20 8.19
CA GLN A 255 17.38 -0.10 7.38
C GLN A 255 16.57 1.08 7.89
N ILE A 256 16.28 2.02 7.00
CA ILE A 256 15.47 3.20 7.27
C ILE A 256 14.17 3.04 6.49
N CYS A 257 13.05 2.98 7.20
CA CYS A 257 11.74 2.75 6.61
C CYS A 257 10.83 3.98 6.74
N ARG A 258 9.88 4.11 5.82
CA ARG A 258 8.85 5.15 5.84
C ARG A 258 7.55 4.67 5.25
N GLY A 259 6.43 5.09 5.84
CA GLY A 259 5.10 4.88 5.30
C GLY A 259 4.80 5.69 4.03
N HIS A 260 4.22 5.00 3.05
CA HIS A 260 3.72 5.55 1.81
C HIS A 260 2.30 5.05 1.51
N GLY A 261 1.53 5.90 0.83
CA GLY A 261 0.23 5.56 0.29
C GLY A 261 0.04 6.20 -1.07
N MET A 262 -0.88 5.66 -1.88
CA MET A 262 -1.19 6.19 -3.20
C MET A 262 -2.69 6.31 -3.39
N SER A 263 -3.09 7.35 -4.11
CA SER A 263 -4.47 7.60 -4.50
C SER A 263 -4.52 8.17 -5.91
N LEU A 264 -5.63 7.97 -6.61
CA LEU A 264 -5.87 8.52 -7.94
C LEU A 264 -7.08 9.46 -7.89
N ALA A 265 -7.09 10.47 -8.75
CA ALA A 265 -8.18 11.42 -8.86
C ALA A 265 -9.47 10.73 -9.36
N ILE A 266 -10.55 10.96 -8.63
CA ILE A 266 -11.93 10.62 -9.04
C ILE A 266 -12.57 11.84 -9.69
N ASP A 267 -12.24 13.03 -9.19
CA ASP A 267 -12.57 14.33 -9.76
C ASP A 267 -11.39 15.27 -9.48
N ALA A 268 -10.53 15.46 -10.47
CA ALA A 268 -9.36 16.31 -10.43
C ALA A 268 -9.74 17.78 -10.26
N SER A 269 -10.85 18.22 -10.86
CA SER A 269 -11.34 19.60 -10.77
C SER A 269 -11.81 19.96 -9.36
N ALA A 270 -12.42 18.99 -8.66
CA ALA A 270 -12.84 19.10 -7.27
C ALA A 270 -11.76 18.65 -6.26
N ASN A 271 -10.57 18.26 -6.73
CA ASN A 271 -9.47 17.74 -5.90
C ASN A 271 -9.87 16.53 -5.02
N VAL A 272 -10.69 15.63 -5.57
CA VAL A 272 -11.18 14.41 -4.89
C VAL A 272 -10.37 13.20 -5.34
N TYR A 273 -9.76 12.50 -4.37
CA TYR A 273 -8.88 11.36 -4.61
C TYR A 273 -9.38 10.10 -3.90
N GLY A 274 -9.34 8.97 -4.60
CA GLY A 274 -9.63 7.64 -4.06
C GLY A 274 -8.35 6.83 -3.83
N SER A 275 -8.20 6.22 -2.66
CA SER A 275 -7.07 5.33 -2.37
C SER A 275 -7.06 4.12 -3.30
N VAL A 276 -5.86 3.73 -3.73
CA VAL A 276 -5.67 2.50 -4.50
C VAL A 276 -5.09 1.40 -3.62
N LYS A 277 -5.26 0.15 -4.04
CA LYS A 277 -4.62 -0.97 -3.35
C LYS A 277 -3.16 -1.10 -3.75
N LEU A 278 -2.32 -1.44 -2.79
CA LEU A 278 -0.88 -1.58 -2.96
C LEU A 278 -0.48 -3.00 -2.55
N GLY A 279 0.34 -3.65 -3.37
CA GLY A 279 0.81 -5.01 -3.14
C GLY A 279 2.15 -5.27 -3.83
N VAL A 280 2.68 -6.50 -3.71
CA VAL A 280 3.85 -6.95 -4.48
C VAL A 280 3.42 -7.98 -5.54
N LYS A 281 4.20 -8.17 -6.60
CA LYS A 281 3.85 -9.09 -7.70
C LYS A 281 4.36 -10.52 -7.43
N GLY A 282 3.47 -11.52 -7.41
CA GLY A 282 3.84 -12.93 -7.24
C GLY A 282 3.23 -13.89 -8.28
N SER A 283 3.52 -15.20 -8.14
CA SER A 283 3.06 -16.27 -9.05
C SER A 283 1.55 -16.52 -9.04
N ALA A 284 0.82 -15.95 -8.08
CA ALA A 284 -0.64 -16.01 -7.93
C ALA A 284 -1.35 -14.64 -8.11
N GLY A 285 -0.72 -13.69 -8.80
CA GLY A 285 -1.23 -12.30 -8.95
C GLY A 285 -0.59 -11.34 -7.94
N PHE A 286 -1.26 -10.22 -7.63
CA PHE A 286 -0.77 -9.30 -6.59
C PHE A 286 -0.90 -9.94 -5.21
N ILE A 287 0.23 -10.10 -4.52
CA ILE A 287 0.24 -10.51 -3.12
C ILE A 287 0.06 -9.25 -2.28
N VAL A 288 -1.11 -9.14 -1.65
CA VAL A 288 -1.34 -8.20 -0.55
C VAL A 288 -0.90 -8.93 0.71
N GLN A 289 0.30 -8.60 1.20
CA GLN A 289 1.07 -9.18 2.33
C GLN A 289 2.14 -10.21 1.95
N THR A 290 3.38 -9.73 1.87
CA THR A 290 4.62 -10.48 2.09
C THR A 290 5.60 -9.57 2.84
N ASP A 291 6.62 -10.18 3.43
CA ASP A 291 7.79 -9.50 3.97
C ASP A 291 8.53 -8.68 2.90
N TYR A 292 9.48 -7.84 3.36
CA TYR A 292 10.29 -6.94 2.53
C TYR A 292 10.81 -7.58 1.22
N GLU A 293 10.53 -6.93 0.10
CA GLU A 293 11.09 -7.28 -1.21
C GLU A 293 11.85 -6.07 -1.78
N ALA A 294 13.14 -6.26 -2.03
CA ALA A 294 13.98 -5.26 -2.69
C ALA A 294 13.56 -5.14 -4.17
N TYR A 295 13.28 -3.93 -4.64
CA TYR A 295 12.85 -3.67 -6.01
C TYR A 295 13.81 -2.75 -6.78
N ALA A 296 14.76 -2.12 -6.10
CA ALA A 296 15.78 -1.27 -6.73
C ALA A 296 17.13 -1.38 -6.02
N GLN A 297 18.21 -1.33 -6.80
CA GLN A 297 19.57 -1.11 -6.29
C GLN A 297 20.03 0.27 -6.76
N LEU A 298 20.25 1.20 -5.82
CA LEU A 298 20.63 2.59 -6.12
C LEU A 298 22.14 2.69 -6.36
N SER A 299 22.93 1.89 -5.64
CA SER A 299 24.37 1.73 -5.80
C SER A 299 24.79 0.34 -5.33
N ALA A 300 26.08 0.00 -5.45
CA ALA A 300 26.62 -1.23 -4.88
C ALA A 300 26.35 -1.37 -3.37
N SER A 301 26.10 -0.25 -2.68
CA SER A 301 25.93 -0.21 -1.23
C SER A 301 24.57 0.24 -0.71
N LEU A 302 23.59 0.46 -1.61
CA LEU A 302 22.31 1.04 -1.24
C LEU A 302 21.17 0.38 -2.02
N GLU A 303 20.25 -0.24 -1.29
CA GLU A 303 19.09 -0.96 -1.84
C GLU A 303 17.79 -0.32 -1.36
N MET A 304 16.79 -0.31 -2.23
CA MET A 304 15.43 0.15 -1.92
C MET A 304 14.45 -1.01 -2.08
N GLY A 305 13.61 -1.21 -1.07
CA GLY A 305 12.57 -2.22 -1.09
C GLY A 305 11.26 -1.74 -0.49
N THR A 306 10.23 -2.56 -0.65
CA THR A 306 8.90 -2.30 -0.09
C THR A 306 8.49 -3.39 0.89
N ASN A 307 7.81 -2.99 1.97
CA ASN A 307 7.12 -3.89 2.87
C ASN A 307 5.63 -3.49 2.92
N VAL A 308 4.72 -4.38 2.55
CA VAL A 308 3.29 -4.04 2.44
C VAL A 308 2.64 -4.15 3.83
N THR A 309 2.22 -3.01 4.39
CA THR A 309 1.68 -2.94 5.75
C THR A 309 0.16 -3.05 5.80
N SER A 310 -0.54 -2.57 4.76
CA SER A 310 -1.98 -2.76 4.60
C SER A 310 -2.37 -2.83 3.13
N ALA A 311 -3.67 -2.92 2.87
CA ALA A 311 -4.18 -3.00 1.51
C ALA A 311 -3.90 -1.75 0.67
N SER A 312 -3.66 -0.58 1.27
CA SER A 312 -3.49 0.71 0.58
C SER A 312 -2.28 1.52 1.05
N GLU A 313 -1.45 0.94 1.91
CA GLU A 313 -0.24 1.56 2.44
C GLU A 313 0.91 0.53 2.42
N TYR A 314 2.12 1.02 2.24
CA TYR A 314 3.35 0.23 2.26
C TYR A 314 4.46 1.04 2.92
N GLU A 315 5.43 0.37 3.54
CA GLU A 315 6.69 0.97 3.92
C GLU A 315 7.68 0.88 2.75
N MET A 316 8.30 1.99 2.37
CA MET A 316 9.54 1.97 1.61
C MET A 316 10.70 1.96 2.56
N CYS A 317 11.64 1.06 2.34
CA CYS A 317 12.83 0.93 3.16
C CYS A 317 14.09 1.08 2.31
N LEU A 318 15.02 1.87 2.83
CA LEU A 318 16.37 2.04 2.31
C LEU A 318 17.32 1.21 3.18
N THR A 319 18.04 0.28 2.57
CA THR A 319 18.97 -0.62 3.25
C THR A 319 20.39 -0.33 2.79
N THR A 320 21.27 -0.02 3.73
CA THR A 320 22.68 0.25 3.47
C THR A 320 23.53 -1.01 3.67
N THR A 321 24.43 -1.31 2.75
CA THR A 321 25.49 -2.33 2.96
C THR A 321 26.85 -1.69 3.26
N SER A 322 27.02 -0.39 3.01
CA SER A 322 28.14 0.44 3.48
C SER A 322 27.63 1.75 4.09
N ARG A 323 28.47 2.47 4.84
CA ARG A 323 28.16 3.83 5.31
C ARG A 323 27.86 4.74 4.12
N PHE A 324 26.85 5.60 4.28
CA PHE A 324 26.42 6.57 3.28
C PHE A 324 26.25 7.95 3.94
N SER A 325 26.73 9.05 3.34
CA SER A 325 26.76 10.37 3.98
C SER A 325 26.51 11.55 3.03
N THR A 326 26.19 12.72 3.61
CA THR A 326 26.38 14.03 2.95
C THR A 326 27.88 14.36 2.83
N ASP A 327 28.21 15.41 2.08
CA ASP A 327 29.59 15.84 1.87
C ASP A 327 30.01 16.81 2.98
N GLY A 328 31.01 16.41 3.78
CA GLY A 328 31.62 17.28 4.81
C GLY A 328 33.05 17.67 4.46
N SER A 329 33.34 17.84 3.17
CA SER A 329 34.68 18.18 2.66
C SER A 329 34.67 19.34 1.66
N ASN A 330 33.50 19.65 1.08
CA ASN A 330 33.33 20.74 0.14
C ASN A 330 32.65 21.93 0.84
N PRO A 331 33.41 22.99 1.16
CA PRO A 331 32.88 24.15 1.87
C PRO A 331 31.80 24.92 1.08
N ASN A 332 31.66 24.67 -0.22
CA ASN A 332 30.60 25.28 -1.03
C ASN A 332 29.24 24.56 -0.91
N LEU A 333 29.20 23.36 -0.34
CA LEU A 333 28.02 22.49 -0.24
C LEU A 333 27.55 22.30 1.21
N THR A 334 27.54 23.37 2.00
CA THR A 334 27.11 23.29 3.40
C THR A 334 25.62 23.55 3.59
N GLY A 335 25.06 22.95 4.64
CA GLY A 335 23.68 23.17 5.07
C GLY A 335 22.66 22.74 4.00
N SER A 336 21.63 23.56 3.74
CA SER A 336 20.54 23.12 2.84
C SER A 336 21.02 22.75 1.43
N LYS A 337 22.10 23.38 0.92
CA LYS A 337 22.69 23.04 -0.38
C LYS A 337 23.27 21.62 -0.43
N GLY A 338 23.79 21.15 0.70
CA GLY A 338 24.37 19.82 0.89
C GLY A 338 23.35 18.72 1.15
N ASP A 339 22.07 19.05 1.38
CA ASP A 339 21.01 18.05 1.57
C ASP A 339 20.96 17.09 0.38
N VAL A 340 21.02 15.78 0.65
CA VAL A 340 20.99 14.73 -0.36
C VAL A 340 19.60 14.08 -0.45
N TYR A 341 18.99 14.20 -1.62
CA TYR A 341 17.73 13.56 -2.00
C TYR A 341 18.01 12.21 -2.67
N ILE A 342 17.43 11.15 -2.12
CA ILE A 342 17.63 9.77 -2.56
C ILE A 342 16.29 9.22 -3.03
N GLY A 343 16.24 8.67 -4.25
CA GLY A 343 14.99 8.17 -4.80
C GLY A 343 15.14 7.38 -6.08
N ALA A 344 13.98 7.05 -6.65
CA ALA A 344 13.88 6.31 -7.90
C ALA A 344 12.60 6.71 -8.66
N SER A 345 12.59 6.39 -9.95
CA SER A 345 11.38 6.27 -10.76
C SER A 345 10.92 4.82 -10.72
N THR A 346 9.73 4.57 -10.16
CA THR A 346 9.22 3.22 -9.91
C THR A 346 8.32 2.78 -11.06
N ILE A 347 8.54 1.57 -11.55
CA ILE A 347 7.65 0.91 -12.51
C ILE A 347 6.63 0.11 -11.71
N TYR A 348 5.35 0.44 -11.88
CA TYR A 348 4.24 -0.30 -11.31
C TYR A 348 3.55 -1.14 -12.38
N GLN A 349 3.27 -2.40 -12.07
CA GLN A 349 2.17 -3.10 -12.73
C GLN A 349 0.86 -2.69 -12.06
N TYR A 350 -0.17 -2.42 -12.85
CA TYR A 350 -1.49 -2.07 -12.31
C TYR A 350 -2.59 -2.98 -12.85
N GLY A 351 -3.75 -2.94 -12.20
CA GLY A 351 -4.94 -3.66 -12.63
C GLY A 351 -6.19 -3.27 -11.84
N ILE A 352 -7.30 -3.87 -12.23
CA ILE A 352 -8.62 -3.61 -11.66
C ILE A 352 -8.84 -4.56 -10.49
N VAL A 353 -9.10 -4.00 -9.32
CA VAL A 353 -9.51 -4.77 -8.15
C VAL A 353 -11.02 -4.86 -8.14
N HIS A 354 -11.51 -6.09 -8.09
CA HIS A 354 -12.88 -6.43 -7.79
C HIS A 354 -12.97 -6.84 -6.33
N SER A 355 -13.73 -6.09 -5.54
CA SER A 355 -13.90 -6.33 -4.11
C SER A 355 -15.34 -6.72 -3.82
N VAL A 356 -15.50 -7.87 -3.17
CA VAL A 356 -16.80 -8.33 -2.66
C VAL A 356 -16.71 -8.33 -1.15
N ARG A 357 -17.65 -7.64 -0.50
CA ARG A 357 -17.75 -7.54 0.96
C ARG A 357 -19.19 -7.74 1.40
N PHE A 358 -19.37 -8.21 2.64
CA PHE A 358 -20.67 -8.27 3.31
C PHE A 358 -20.67 -7.28 4.47
N PRO A 359 -21.06 -6.01 4.24
CA PRO A 359 -21.26 -5.09 5.34
C PRO A 359 -22.52 -5.48 6.11
N ASP A 360 -22.39 -5.77 7.40
CA ASP A 360 -23.48 -5.84 8.38
C ASP A 360 -24.68 -6.74 7.98
N CYS A 361 -24.42 -7.94 7.46
CA CYS A 361 -25.45 -8.90 7.00
C CYS A 361 -26.38 -8.36 5.89
N ASN A 362 -25.97 -7.32 5.17
CA ASN A 362 -26.68 -6.79 4.01
C ASN A 362 -26.22 -7.46 2.71
N PHE A 363 -26.82 -7.05 1.59
CA PHE A 363 -26.43 -7.48 0.25
C PHE A 363 -24.91 -7.33 0.03
N PRO A 364 -24.25 -8.29 -0.64
CA PRO A 364 -22.83 -8.19 -0.94
C PRO A 364 -22.61 -6.93 -1.76
N THR A 365 -21.76 -6.04 -1.25
CA THR A 365 -21.33 -4.86 -1.98
C THR A 365 -20.21 -5.28 -2.91
N TYR A 366 -20.40 -4.98 -4.19
CA TYR A 366 -19.38 -5.13 -5.20
C TYR A 366 -18.81 -3.76 -5.53
N THR A 367 -17.52 -3.57 -5.25
CA THR A 367 -16.80 -2.35 -5.62
C THR A 367 -15.67 -2.69 -6.58
N LYS A 368 -15.41 -1.76 -7.48
CA LYS A 368 -14.23 -1.76 -8.33
C LYS A 368 -13.26 -0.70 -7.82
N GLY A 369 -11.98 -0.91 -8.08
CA GLY A 369 -10.93 0.04 -7.77
C GLY A 369 -9.66 -0.35 -8.50
N MET A 370 -8.56 0.31 -8.17
CA MET A 370 -7.25 0.03 -8.77
C MET A 370 -6.34 -0.67 -7.78
N ALA A 371 -5.47 -1.53 -8.27
CA ALA A 371 -4.30 -2.02 -7.55
C ALA A 371 -3.03 -1.71 -8.33
N PHE A 372 -1.97 -1.43 -7.59
CA PHE A 372 -0.62 -1.21 -8.10
C PHE A 372 0.36 -2.08 -7.32
N ALA A 373 1.35 -2.63 -8.02
CA ALA A 373 2.47 -3.34 -7.42
C ALA A 373 3.78 -2.90 -8.07
N PRO A 374 4.82 -2.54 -7.30
CA PRO A 374 6.12 -2.22 -7.87
C PRO A 374 6.69 -3.50 -8.48
N ILE A 375 7.26 -3.38 -9.67
CA ILE A 375 7.90 -4.50 -10.40
C ILE A 375 9.36 -4.21 -10.77
N GLY A 376 9.86 -3.03 -10.38
CA GLY A 376 11.21 -2.56 -10.65
C GLY A 376 11.28 -1.04 -10.72
N THR A 377 12.40 -0.53 -11.21
CA THR A 377 12.64 0.91 -11.41
C THR A 377 13.09 1.21 -12.83
N ASN A 378 12.75 2.39 -13.32
CA ASN A 378 13.23 2.90 -14.60
C ASN A 378 14.55 3.68 -14.44
N SER A 379 14.69 4.40 -13.32
CA SER A 379 15.91 5.13 -12.96
C SER A 379 16.05 5.23 -11.44
N THR A 380 17.28 5.40 -10.97
CA THR A 380 17.63 5.66 -9.57
C THR A 380 18.48 6.93 -9.53
N PHE A 381 18.41 7.68 -8.44
CA PHE A 381 19.21 8.91 -8.32
C PHE A 381 19.54 9.24 -6.87
N MET A 382 20.54 10.10 -6.76
CA MET A 382 21.02 10.65 -5.52
C MET A 382 21.61 12.03 -5.82
N TYR A 383 20.88 13.08 -5.45
CA TYR A 383 21.20 14.45 -5.86
C TYR A 383 21.24 15.37 -4.67
N THR A 384 22.20 16.30 -4.65
CA THR A 384 22.19 17.41 -3.70
C THR A 384 21.07 18.39 -4.04
N GLU A 385 20.55 19.13 -3.05
CA GLU A 385 19.60 20.22 -3.28
C GLU A 385 20.18 21.26 -4.26
N GLU A 386 21.48 21.55 -4.14
CA GLU A 386 22.23 22.40 -5.08
C GLU A 386 22.11 21.91 -6.53
N HIS A 387 22.32 20.61 -6.79
CA HIS A 387 22.20 20.04 -8.13
C HIS A 387 20.75 20.11 -8.65
N ILE A 388 19.77 19.81 -7.80
CA ILE A 388 18.35 19.87 -8.16
C ILE A 388 17.96 21.29 -8.60
N LEU A 389 18.32 22.29 -7.79
CA LEU A 389 17.91 23.69 -8.02
C LEU A 389 18.66 24.34 -9.18
N ASN A 390 19.97 24.11 -9.29
CA ASN A 390 20.82 24.89 -10.19
C ASN A 390 21.21 24.13 -11.47
N THR A 391 20.91 22.84 -11.57
CA THR A 391 21.16 22.05 -12.78
C THR A 391 19.89 21.39 -13.30
N LEU A 392 19.25 20.55 -12.49
CA LEU A 392 18.15 19.69 -12.95
C LEU A 392 16.90 20.49 -13.34
N ILE A 393 16.43 21.39 -12.47
CA ILE A 393 15.28 22.25 -12.76
C ILE A 393 15.53 23.13 -14.00
N PRO A 394 16.66 23.86 -14.14
CA PRO A 394 16.97 24.62 -15.34
C PRO A 394 17.04 23.77 -16.62
N GLN A 395 17.58 22.55 -16.54
CA GLN A 395 17.61 21.62 -17.67
C GLN A 395 16.19 21.22 -18.11
N LEU A 396 15.32 20.88 -17.16
CA LEU A 396 13.91 20.57 -17.46
C LEU A 396 13.21 21.78 -18.12
N GLN A 397 13.39 22.98 -17.58
CA GLN A 397 12.85 24.21 -18.17
C GLN A 397 13.36 24.49 -19.60
N THR A 398 14.62 24.15 -19.88
CA THR A 398 15.20 24.26 -21.22
C THR A 398 14.53 23.27 -22.19
N ILE A 399 14.27 22.03 -21.75
CA ILE A 399 13.54 21.04 -22.57
C ILE A 399 12.13 21.52 -22.87
N ILE A 400 11.44 22.08 -21.87
CA ILE A 400 10.05 22.56 -22.00
C ILE A 400 9.95 23.71 -23.00
N SER A 401 10.82 24.71 -22.85
CA SER A 401 10.84 25.92 -23.67
C SER A 401 11.43 25.71 -25.08
N ASN A 402 12.16 24.62 -25.32
CA ASN A 402 12.72 24.34 -26.63
C ASN A 402 11.62 23.90 -27.63
N PRO A 403 11.40 24.65 -28.74
CA PRO A 403 10.40 24.30 -29.73
C PRO A 403 10.71 22.99 -30.48
N ASN A 404 11.98 22.56 -30.49
CA ASN A 404 12.41 21.31 -31.14
C ASN A 404 12.19 20.06 -30.27
N SER A 405 11.83 20.21 -28.99
CA SER A 405 11.49 19.07 -28.14
C SER A 405 10.20 18.42 -28.65
N SER A 406 10.22 17.10 -28.76
CA SER A 406 9.01 16.33 -29.07
C SER A 406 7.96 16.52 -27.97
N ALA A 407 6.68 16.28 -28.30
CA ALA A 407 5.60 16.37 -27.32
C ALA A 407 5.83 15.45 -26.11
N ALA A 408 6.34 14.24 -26.33
CA ALA A 408 6.66 13.29 -25.25
C ALA A 408 7.77 13.81 -24.33
N GLN A 409 8.85 14.35 -24.90
CA GLN A 409 9.95 14.92 -24.10
C GLN A 409 9.49 16.13 -23.29
N ARG A 410 8.65 16.99 -23.88
CA ARG A 410 8.10 18.16 -23.20
C ARG A 410 7.22 17.74 -22.03
N GLN A 411 6.28 16.81 -22.25
CA GLN A 411 5.40 16.30 -21.21
C GLN A 411 6.19 15.65 -20.07
N GLN A 412 7.17 14.79 -20.37
CA GLN A 412 8.02 14.17 -19.35
C GLN A 412 8.79 15.21 -18.52
N ALA A 413 9.26 16.28 -19.16
CA ALA A 413 9.94 17.36 -18.46
C ALA A 413 8.99 18.18 -17.58
N GLU A 414 7.76 18.43 -18.03
CA GLU A 414 6.70 19.10 -17.24
C GLU A 414 6.32 18.27 -16.01
N ASP A 415 6.01 16.99 -16.20
CA ASP A 415 5.65 16.06 -15.11
C ASP A 415 6.76 15.97 -14.06
N GLN A 416 8.02 15.89 -14.51
CA GLN A 416 9.18 15.81 -13.62
C GLN A 416 9.47 17.13 -12.89
N LEU A 417 9.29 18.27 -13.56
CA LEU A 417 9.48 19.60 -12.98
C LEU A 417 8.47 19.86 -11.87
N GLU A 418 7.20 19.50 -12.09
CA GLU A 418 6.13 19.65 -11.10
C GLU A 418 6.47 18.92 -9.80
N VAL A 419 6.93 17.67 -9.91
CA VAL A 419 7.32 16.84 -8.76
C VAL A 419 8.49 17.47 -7.99
N TRP A 420 9.56 17.90 -8.68
CA TRP A 420 10.72 18.51 -8.02
C TRP A 420 10.38 19.79 -7.25
N GLN A 421 9.57 20.67 -7.83
CA GLN A 421 9.14 21.90 -7.17
C GLN A 421 8.33 21.60 -5.90
N GLN A 422 7.42 20.62 -5.96
CA GLN A 422 6.67 20.18 -4.78
C GLN A 422 7.59 19.62 -3.70
N LEU A 423 8.58 18.81 -4.06
CA LEU A 423 9.45 18.14 -3.09
C LEU A 423 10.41 19.08 -2.38
N VAL A 424 10.97 20.07 -3.07
CA VAL A 424 11.76 21.13 -2.43
C VAL A 424 10.89 21.87 -1.42
N ASN A 425 9.64 22.19 -1.77
CA ASN A 425 8.69 22.81 -0.84
C ASN A 425 8.37 21.88 0.34
N VAL A 426 8.17 20.58 0.10
CA VAL A 426 7.94 19.60 1.17
C VAL A 426 9.15 19.50 2.12
N ASN A 427 10.39 19.52 1.60
CA ASN A 427 11.60 19.55 2.44
C ASN A 427 11.64 20.82 3.30
N ASN A 428 11.38 21.98 2.71
CA ASN A 428 11.35 23.25 3.43
C ASN A 428 10.26 23.29 4.51
N GLN A 429 9.07 22.76 4.22
CA GLN A 429 8.00 22.64 5.21
C GLN A 429 8.38 21.67 6.33
N ALA A 430 8.98 20.53 6.02
CA ALA A 430 9.45 19.56 7.01
C ALA A 430 10.53 20.18 7.93
N LYS A 431 11.48 20.95 7.36
CA LYS A 431 12.44 21.74 8.13
C LYS A 431 11.74 22.77 9.03
N ALA A 432 10.69 23.44 8.54
CA ALA A 432 9.97 24.46 9.28
C ALA A 432 9.15 23.88 10.45
N THR A 433 8.50 22.73 10.29
CA THR A 433 7.66 22.09 11.32
C THR A 433 8.40 21.10 12.22
N ALA A 434 9.70 20.88 11.98
CA ALA A 434 10.54 19.98 12.77
C ALA A 434 10.52 20.35 14.26
N ALA A 435 10.39 19.34 15.12
CA ALA A 435 10.30 19.53 16.56
C ALA A 435 11.70 19.70 17.17
N TYR A 436 11.91 20.76 17.96
CA TYR A 436 13.18 20.97 18.66
C TYR A 436 13.53 19.78 19.55
N SER A 437 14.80 19.35 19.51
CA SER A 437 15.31 18.27 20.35
C SER A 437 16.39 18.76 21.30
N THR A 438 17.47 19.31 20.76
CA THR A 438 18.61 19.79 21.56
C THR A 438 19.40 20.84 20.79
N GLN A 439 20.38 21.47 21.43
CA GLN A 439 21.35 22.36 20.81
C GLN A 439 22.75 21.92 21.21
N ILE A 440 23.68 21.96 20.25
CA ILE A 440 25.09 21.65 20.46
C ILE A 440 25.90 22.89 20.06
N SER A 441 26.85 23.28 20.89
CA SER A 441 27.76 24.39 20.60
C SER A 441 29.15 23.83 20.35
N LEU A 442 29.78 24.27 19.27
CA LEU A 442 31.15 23.92 18.91
C LEU A 442 31.92 25.16 18.46
N SER A 443 33.24 25.13 18.64
CA SER A 443 34.17 26.11 18.08
C SER A 443 34.98 25.48 16.95
N GLY A 444 35.56 26.30 16.10
CA GLY A 444 36.52 25.82 15.10
C GLY A 444 37.66 25.01 15.72
N GLY A 445 38.11 23.99 15.00
CA GLY A 445 39.08 22.98 15.43
C GLY A 445 38.49 21.86 16.30
N THR A 446 37.17 21.74 16.41
CA THR A 446 36.51 20.66 17.15
C THR A 446 35.69 19.77 16.22
N SER A 447 35.63 18.47 16.56
CA SER A 447 34.87 17.48 15.80
C SER A 447 34.21 16.50 16.77
N GLN A 448 32.92 16.26 16.61
CA GLN A 448 32.13 15.33 17.44
C GLN A 448 31.08 14.60 16.60
N GLU A 449 30.91 13.30 16.86
CA GLU A 449 29.87 12.48 16.23
C GLU A 449 28.74 12.14 17.20
N TYR A 450 27.52 12.09 16.66
CA TYR A 450 26.28 11.83 17.38
C TYR A 450 25.38 10.90 16.57
N SER A 451 24.34 10.37 17.21
CA SER A 451 23.31 9.58 16.56
C SER A 451 21.93 9.94 17.11
N VAL A 452 20.92 9.93 16.23
CA VAL A 452 19.54 10.23 16.59
C VAL A 452 18.60 9.18 15.99
N ALA A 453 17.72 8.64 16.84
CA ALA A 453 16.60 7.82 16.43
C ALA A 453 15.34 8.68 16.33
N SER A 454 14.63 8.62 15.20
CA SER A 454 13.39 9.38 14.97
C SER A 454 12.30 8.51 14.36
N SER A 455 11.05 8.77 14.74
CA SER A 455 9.86 8.23 14.08
C SER A 455 9.16 9.30 13.24
N THR A 456 8.27 8.89 12.35
CA THR A 456 7.43 9.80 11.55
C THR A 456 6.04 9.91 12.17
N SER A 457 5.52 11.14 12.27
CA SER A 457 4.21 11.44 12.89
C SER A 457 3.40 12.48 12.11
N GLU A 458 3.95 13.04 11.03
CA GLU A 458 3.26 13.92 10.09
C GLU A 458 3.27 13.33 8.69
N LYS A 459 2.25 13.64 7.89
CA LYS A 459 2.16 13.22 6.49
C LYS A 459 2.22 14.42 5.55
N LYS A 460 2.88 14.21 4.41
CA LYS A 460 2.92 15.15 3.28
C LYS A 460 2.50 14.44 2.01
N THR A 461 2.01 15.20 1.05
CA THR A 461 1.53 14.66 -0.22
C THR A 461 2.24 15.32 -1.38
N VAL A 462 2.47 14.56 -2.44
CA VAL A 462 2.98 15.04 -3.73
C VAL A 462 2.05 14.54 -4.81
N ASP A 463 1.64 15.44 -5.68
CA ASP A 463 0.81 15.12 -6.85
C ASP A 463 1.72 14.85 -8.05
N MET A 464 1.34 13.88 -8.87
CA MET A 464 2.08 13.45 -10.05
C MET A 464 1.12 12.94 -11.13
N SER A 465 1.57 12.95 -12.37
CA SER A 465 0.86 12.32 -13.48
C SER A 465 1.37 10.90 -13.72
N LEU A 466 0.44 9.95 -13.84
CA LEU A 466 0.69 8.58 -14.30
C LEU A 466 -0.06 8.33 -15.60
N TYR A 467 0.39 7.36 -16.38
CA TYR A 467 -0.23 7.01 -17.66
C TYR A 467 -0.72 5.57 -17.62
N ILE A 468 -2.03 5.37 -17.80
CA ILE A 468 -2.71 4.08 -17.74
C ILE A 468 -3.63 3.88 -18.94
N GLU A 469 -4.07 2.65 -19.18
CA GLU A 469 -5.12 2.37 -20.16
C GLU A 469 -6.45 3.00 -19.72
N SER A 470 -7.12 3.75 -20.62
CA SER A 470 -8.38 4.44 -20.29
C SER A 470 -9.47 3.49 -19.84
N SER A 471 -9.57 2.32 -20.51
CA SER A 471 -10.56 1.30 -20.17
C SER A 471 -10.42 0.82 -18.73
N VAL A 472 -9.18 0.76 -18.22
CA VAL A 472 -8.88 0.32 -16.85
C VAL A 472 -9.28 1.40 -15.84
N GLY A 473 -8.87 2.65 -16.06
CA GLY A 473 -9.21 3.77 -15.17
C GLY A 473 -10.72 4.02 -15.08
N VAL A 474 -11.41 4.06 -16.23
CA VAL A 474 -12.86 4.24 -16.31
C VAL A 474 -13.60 3.08 -15.66
N GLU A 475 -13.19 1.83 -15.91
CA GLU A 475 -13.84 0.67 -15.30
C GLU A 475 -13.69 0.67 -13.77
N ALA A 476 -12.56 1.16 -13.27
CA ALA A 476 -12.29 1.29 -11.84
C ALA A 476 -12.93 2.54 -11.20
N GLY A 477 -13.57 3.42 -11.99
CA GLY A 477 -14.30 4.60 -11.52
C GLY A 477 -13.44 5.82 -11.23
N PHE A 478 -12.27 5.93 -11.86
CA PHE A 478 -11.38 7.09 -11.74
C PHE A 478 -11.48 8.02 -12.95
N GLU A 479 -11.13 9.28 -12.77
CA GLU A 479 -11.04 10.23 -13.87
C GLU A 479 -9.77 9.94 -14.68
N VAL A 480 -9.96 9.76 -15.99
CA VAL A 480 -8.86 9.67 -16.95
C VAL A 480 -8.90 10.92 -17.84
N GLY A 481 -7.76 11.59 -17.92
CA GLY A 481 -7.56 12.81 -18.69
C GLY A 481 -7.35 12.54 -20.18
N GLY A 482 -6.65 13.46 -20.84
CA GLY A 482 -6.31 13.33 -22.26
C GLY A 482 -5.36 12.17 -22.57
N SER A 483 -5.24 11.84 -23.85
CA SER A 483 -4.18 10.92 -24.32
C SER A 483 -2.82 11.58 -24.09
N GLY A 484 -1.95 10.90 -23.35
CA GLY A 484 -0.60 11.36 -23.08
C GLY A 484 0.28 11.24 -24.33
N ALA A 485 1.20 12.20 -24.54
CA ALA A 485 2.18 12.14 -25.63
C ALA A 485 3.17 10.96 -25.49
N THR A 486 3.24 10.38 -24.30
CA THR A 486 4.02 9.18 -23.93
C THR A 486 3.27 7.87 -24.19
N GLY A 487 2.00 7.93 -24.63
CA GLY A 487 1.11 6.78 -24.77
C GLY A 487 0.29 6.52 -23.51
N GLY A 488 -0.90 5.94 -23.68
CA GLY A 488 -1.90 5.79 -22.61
C GLY A 488 -2.66 7.08 -22.32
N PHE A 489 -3.44 7.06 -21.24
CA PHE A 489 -4.26 8.17 -20.76
C PHE A 489 -3.73 8.65 -19.42
N GLU A 490 -3.61 9.96 -19.27
CA GLU A 490 -3.13 10.56 -18.04
C GLU A 490 -4.14 10.35 -16.90
N VAL A 491 -3.64 10.00 -15.71
CA VAL A 491 -4.39 10.02 -14.47
C VAL A 491 -3.58 10.79 -13.42
N ARG A 492 -4.24 11.72 -12.72
CA ARG A 492 -3.61 12.46 -11.62
C ARG A 492 -3.54 11.57 -10.39
N ALA A 493 -2.34 11.29 -9.94
CA ALA A 493 -2.05 10.49 -8.76
C ALA A 493 -1.53 11.38 -7.63
N ARG A 494 -1.81 10.98 -6.39
CA ARG A 494 -1.29 11.61 -5.18
C ARG A 494 -0.59 10.55 -4.35
N THR A 495 0.70 10.73 -4.15
CA THR A 495 1.48 9.94 -3.20
C THR A 495 1.47 10.63 -1.84
N THR A 496 1.30 9.86 -0.78
CA THR A 496 1.41 10.31 0.62
C THR A 496 2.69 9.75 1.22
N MET A 497 3.42 10.56 1.98
CA MET A 497 4.69 10.20 2.60
C MET A 497 4.67 10.56 4.09
N GLY A 498 5.29 9.72 4.93
CA GLY A 498 5.42 9.97 6.36
C GLY A 498 4.41 9.16 7.16
N SER A 499 3.63 9.82 8.02
CA SER A 499 2.73 9.12 8.94
C SER A 499 1.45 8.58 8.29
N THR A 500 1.46 7.31 7.90
CA THR A 500 0.27 6.58 7.42
C THR A 500 -0.24 5.59 8.47
N SER A 501 -1.54 5.30 8.46
CA SER A 501 -2.28 4.68 9.57
C SER A 501 -1.77 3.31 10.02
N SER A 502 -1.13 2.57 9.11
CA SER A 502 -0.54 1.25 9.34
C SER A 502 0.98 1.19 9.16
N ALA A 503 1.59 2.19 8.49
CA ALA A 503 2.96 2.10 8.01
C ALA A 503 3.97 3.02 8.74
N SER A 504 3.54 3.86 9.70
CA SER A 504 4.46 4.85 10.30
C SER A 504 4.75 4.73 11.80
N ASN A 505 4.16 3.75 12.48
CA ASN A 505 4.22 3.67 13.94
C ASN A 505 5.14 2.54 14.45
N ALA A 506 5.80 1.79 13.57
CA ALA A 506 6.55 0.59 13.97
C ALA A 506 8.08 0.80 14.08
N ASN A 507 8.69 1.62 13.22
CA ASN A 507 10.15 1.69 13.07
C ASN A 507 10.73 3.07 13.44
N THR A 508 11.82 3.07 14.21
CA THR A 508 12.66 4.27 14.45
C THR A 508 13.82 4.28 13.47
N ASN A 509 13.96 5.36 12.70
CA ASN A 509 15.08 5.57 11.79
C ASN A 509 16.27 6.13 12.57
N THR A 510 17.42 5.47 12.48
CA THR A 510 18.65 5.91 13.15
C THR A 510 19.56 6.57 12.13
N VAL A 511 19.91 7.84 12.37
CA VAL A 511 20.83 8.63 11.53
C VAL A 511 21.96 9.15 12.40
N GLY A 512 23.18 8.98 11.93
CA GLY A 512 24.39 9.57 12.52
C GLY A 512 24.66 10.96 11.96
N TYR A 513 25.34 11.81 12.71
CA TYR A 513 25.87 13.08 12.21
C TYR A 513 27.15 13.48 12.93
N ALA A 514 28.06 14.10 12.19
CA ALA A 514 29.26 14.73 12.68
C ALA A 514 29.10 16.25 12.61
N LEU A 515 29.43 16.93 13.70
CA LEU A 515 29.58 18.39 13.72
C LEU A 515 31.07 18.68 13.83
N SER A 516 31.60 19.36 12.82
CA SER A 516 33.02 19.70 12.68
C SER A 516 33.17 20.98 11.88
N ASP A 517 34.18 21.75 12.27
CA ASP A 517 34.61 22.98 11.62
C ASP A 517 36.10 23.12 11.90
N ASP A 518 36.92 23.40 10.89
CA ASP A 518 38.38 23.50 11.04
C ASP A 518 38.89 24.95 11.07
N ASP A 519 38.00 25.94 10.99
CA ASP A 519 38.31 27.35 10.91
C ASP A 519 38.45 28.01 12.29
N VAL A 520 39.69 28.32 12.69
CA VAL A 520 39.96 28.92 14.00
C VAL A 520 39.30 30.30 14.14
N GLY A 521 38.47 30.42 15.18
CA GLY A 521 37.72 31.63 15.48
C GLY A 521 36.22 31.49 15.21
N ASP A 522 35.82 30.40 14.56
CA ASP A 522 34.43 30.13 14.27
C ASP A 522 33.71 29.54 15.49
N GLN A 523 32.41 29.77 15.54
CA GLN A 523 31.53 29.28 16.59
C GLN A 523 30.18 28.92 16.00
N PHE A 524 29.77 27.66 16.17
CA PHE A 524 28.47 27.17 15.75
C PHE A 524 27.63 26.82 16.97
N ASN A 525 26.41 27.35 17.00
CA ASN A 525 25.35 26.89 17.90
C ASN A 525 24.31 26.16 17.02
N VAL A 526 24.40 24.84 16.96
CA VAL A 526 23.59 24.01 16.07
C VAL A 526 22.39 23.44 16.82
N GLY A 527 21.21 23.91 16.50
CA GLY A 527 19.95 23.31 16.94
C GLY A 527 19.64 22.05 16.14
N ILE A 528 19.36 20.97 16.85
CA ILE A 528 18.98 19.66 16.32
C ILE A 528 17.47 19.48 16.50
N TYR A 529 16.78 19.21 15.40
CA TYR A 529 15.33 19.06 15.33
C TYR A 529 14.95 17.71 14.74
N ARG A 530 13.80 17.17 15.15
CA ARG A 530 13.24 15.91 14.65
C ARG A 530 12.25 16.20 13.52
N ASP A 531 12.56 15.72 12.32
CA ASP A 531 11.64 15.74 11.19
C ASP A 531 10.57 14.66 11.36
N LYS A 532 9.30 15.10 11.44
CA LYS A 532 8.14 14.22 11.62
C LYS A 532 7.65 13.60 10.31
N VAL A 533 8.15 14.04 9.15
CA VAL A 533 7.79 13.54 7.82
C VAL A 533 8.86 12.58 7.32
N PHE A 534 10.13 13.00 7.29
CA PHE A 534 11.20 12.17 6.73
C PHE A 534 11.89 11.25 7.73
N GLY A 535 11.79 11.55 9.03
CA GLY A 535 12.45 10.77 10.08
C GLY A 535 13.98 10.91 10.09
N THR A 536 14.52 11.98 9.49
CA THR A 536 15.94 12.35 9.53
C THR A 536 16.12 13.67 10.29
N PRO A 537 17.25 13.91 10.97
CA PRO A 537 17.46 15.16 11.70
C PRO A 537 17.40 16.38 10.78
N VAL A 538 16.97 17.50 11.36
CA VAL A 538 17.04 18.83 10.76
C VAL A 538 18.00 19.66 11.61
N PHE A 539 18.95 20.30 10.94
CA PHE A 539 19.95 21.14 11.58
C PHE A 539 19.64 22.61 11.28
N LYS A 540 19.69 23.45 12.31
CA LYS A 540 19.53 24.90 12.15
C LYS A 540 20.58 25.63 12.96
N LEU A 541 21.20 26.64 12.35
CA LEU A 541 22.05 27.57 13.08
C LEU A 541 21.20 28.43 14.01
N ALA A 542 21.59 28.47 15.27
CA ALA A 542 21.02 29.33 16.28
C ALA A 542 21.76 30.68 16.34
N ASN A 543 21.11 31.68 16.95
CA ASN A 543 21.69 33.00 17.14
C ASN A 543 23.04 32.93 17.88
N GLY A 544 23.94 33.85 17.53
CA GLY A 544 25.30 33.87 18.06
C GLY A 544 26.26 32.89 17.38
N SER A 545 25.83 32.17 16.33
CA SER A 545 26.76 31.45 15.46
C SER A 545 27.48 32.42 14.53
N MET A 546 28.78 32.22 14.32
CA MET A 546 29.65 33.04 13.51
C MET A 546 30.66 32.16 12.77
N SER A 547 30.90 32.45 11.49
CA SER A 547 31.74 31.65 10.61
C SER A 547 32.58 32.53 9.68
N SER A 548 33.79 32.12 9.34
CA SER A 548 34.60 32.71 8.26
C SER A 548 34.19 32.25 6.87
N CYS A 549 33.53 31.11 6.73
CA CYS A 549 33.15 30.55 5.44
C CYS A 549 31.92 31.26 4.85
N PRO A 550 32.03 31.90 3.66
CA PRO A 550 30.95 32.67 3.03
C PRO A 550 29.69 31.86 2.68
N PHE A 551 29.82 30.54 2.61
CA PHE A 551 28.74 29.63 2.24
C PHE A 551 27.94 29.14 3.44
N GLU A 552 28.43 29.41 4.63
CA GLU A 552 27.79 29.03 5.88
C GLU A 552 26.89 30.14 6.41
N GLY A 553 25.97 29.77 7.29
CA GLY A 553 25.08 30.76 7.90
C GLY A 553 25.71 31.49 9.09
N GLY A 554 24.91 32.31 9.76
CA GLY A 554 25.35 33.05 10.95
C GLY A 554 26.04 34.37 10.60
N TYR A 555 26.73 34.95 11.58
CA TYR A 555 27.47 36.19 11.41
C TYR A 555 28.77 35.91 10.66
N GLN A 556 28.90 36.49 9.47
CA GLN A 556 30.08 36.33 8.64
C GLN A 556 31.27 37.09 9.24
N LEU A 557 32.33 36.38 9.60
CA LEU A 557 33.52 36.95 10.21
C LEU A 557 34.44 37.58 9.16
N ASP A 558 34.45 37.04 7.96
CA ASP A 558 35.18 37.58 6.82
C ASP A 558 34.28 38.43 5.93
N GLN A 559 34.39 39.75 6.10
CA GLN A 559 33.69 40.75 5.30
C GLN A 559 34.70 41.71 4.65
N PRO A 560 35.59 41.21 3.75
CA PRO A 560 36.60 42.04 3.13
C PRO A 560 35.95 43.14 2.29
N TYR A 561 36.36 44.38 2.53
CA TYR A 561 35.90 45.54 1.79
C TYR A 561 37.09 46.39 1.36
N MET A 562 37.16 46.66 0.06
CA MET A 562 38.26 47.38 -0.56
C MET A 562 37.74 48.63 -1.27
N THR A 563 38.44 49.74 -1.07
CA THR A 563 38.24 50.99 -1.82
C THR A 563 39.57 51.62 -2.15
N PHE A 564 39.60 52.51 -3.13
CA PHE A 564 40.71 53.43 -3.33
C PHE A 564 40.76 54.49 -2.21
N SER A 565 41.83 55.29 -2.18
CA SER A 565 42.03 56.34 -1.17
C SER A 565 40.91 57.40 -1.12
N ASP A 566 40.21 57.59 -2.24
CA ASP A 566 39.01 58.45 -2.38
C ASP A 566 37.68 57.77 -1.98
N ASN A 567 37.75 56.54 -1.44
CA ASN A 567 36.62 55.70 -1.05
C ASN A 567 35.75 55.19 -2.22
N THR A 568 36.26 55.21 -3.46
CA THR A 568 35.59 54.59 -4.61
C THR A 568 35.96 53.11 -4.77
N GLN A 569 35.12 52.33 -5.45
CA GLN A 569 35.41 50.91 -5.80
C GLN A 569 36.08 50.77 -7.17
N SER A 570 36.22 51.86 -7.92
CA SER A 570 36.85 51.89 -9.24
C SER A 570 37.55 53.22 -9.42
N THR A 571 38.78 53.20 -9.91
CA THR A 571 39.54 54.40 -10.25
C THR A 571 40.19 54.23 -11.61
N THR A 572 40.43 55.32 -12.33
CA THR A 572 41.06 55.32 -13.65
C THR A 572 42.15 56.38 -13.68
N LEU A 573 43.37 55.97 -14.06
CA LEU A 573 44.48 56.88 -14.27
C LEU A 573 44.73 57.06 -15.77
N ASN A 574 44.60 58.30 -16.25
CA ASN A 574 44.82 58.65 -17.64
C ASN A 574 46.24 59.19 -17.85
N ASN A 575 46.72 59.14 -19.10
CA ASN A 575 47.99 59.75 -19.53
C ASN A 575 49.22 59.25 -18.75
N ILE A 576 49.29 57.95 -18.46
CA ILE A 576 50.47 57.35 -17.84
C ILE A 576 51.61 57.24 -18.88
N PRO A 577 52.77 57.92 -18.69
CA PRO A 577 53.90 57.78 -19.60
C PRO A 577 54.45 56.35 -19.60
N VAL A 578 54.86 55.87 -20.77
CA VAL A 578 55.39 54.50 -20.93
C VAL A 578 56.60 54.28 -20.02
N GLY A 579 56.58 53.19 -19.26
CA GLY A 579 57.67 52.80 -18.35
C GLY A 579 57.73 53.57 -17.03
N GLN A 580 56.77 54.46 -16.73
CA GLN A 580 56.70 55.13 -15.43
C GLN A 580 55.81 54.35 -14.45
N PRO A 581 56.28 54.05 -13.23
CA PRO A 581 55.47 53.38 -12.22
C PRO A 581 54.35 54.29 -11.72
N ARG A 582 53.23 53.68 -11.35
CA ARG A 582 52.10 54.34 -10.68
C ARG A 582 51.63 53.50 -9.52
N THR A 583 51.15 54.19 -8.49
CA THR A 583 50.70 53.57 -7.25
C THR A 583 49.20 53.77 -7.13
N PHE A 584 48.48 52.67 -6.92
CA PHE A 584 47.11 52.70 -6.43
C PHE A 584 47.15 52.53 -4.91
N GLU A 585 46.69 53.55 -4.18
CA GLU A 585 46.53 53.44 -2.74
C GLU A 585 45.18 52.82 -2.43
N LEU A 586 45.22 51.64 -1.78
CA LEU A 586 44.04 50.86 -1.42
C LEU A 586 43.80 50.96 0.08
N LYS A 587 42.55 51.19 0.46
CA LYS A 587 42.04 50.99 1.81
C LYS A 587 41.37 49.62 1.86
N ILE A 588 41.92 48.73 2.67
CA ILE A 588 41.36 47.41 2.93
C ILE A 588 40.86 47.41 4.37
N ARG A 589 39.63 46.97 4.57
CA ARG A 589 39.05 46.78 5.91
C ARG A 589 38.23 45.49 5.95
N ASN A 590 38.15 44.90 7.13
CA ASN A 590 37.08 43.96 7.43
C ASN A 590 35.87 44.77 7.92
N LEU A 591 34.68 44.50 7.41
CA LEU A 591 33.45 45.13 7.91
C LEU A 591 32.87 44.41 9.13
N SER A 592 33.40 43.25 9.50
CA SER A 592 33.02 42.58 10.73
C SER A 592 33.68 43.23 11.97
N ASP A 593 33.25 42.82 13.15
CA ASP A 593 33.81 43.27 14.43
C ASP A 593 35.10 42.51 14.82
N GLN A 594 35.57 41.58 13.98
CA GLN A 594 36.78 40.79 14.22
C GLN A 594 37.98 41.26 13.38
N PRO A 595 39.19 41.34 13.96
CA PRO A 595 40.40 41.56 13.19
C PRO A 595 40.69 40.34 12.30
N ARG A 596 40.92 40.58 11.00
CA ARG A 596 41.20 39.53 10.01
C ARG A 596 42.40 39.90 9.15
N THR A 597 43.06 38.86 8.63
CA THR A 597 44.21 38.98 7.74
C THR A 597 43.79 38.59 6.33
N TYR A 598 43.99 39.47 5.36
CA TYR A 598 43.67 39.21 3.96
C TYR A 598 44.93 39.20 3.09
N ASN A 599 44.95 38.30 2.11
CA ASN A 599 45.95 38.28 1.06
C ASN A 599 45.43 39.05 -0.15
N LEU A 600 46.20 40.04 -0.62
CA LEU A 600 45.88 40.79 -1.83
C LEU A 600 46.62 40.16 -3.02
N LYS A 601 45.90 39.93 -4.12
CA LYS A 601 46.47 39.47 -5.38
C LYS A 601 45.91 40.29 -6.54
N VAL A 602 46.77 40.67 -7.48
CA VAL A 602 46.38 41.27 -8.75
C VAL A 602 45.92 40.17 -9.70
N ASP A 603 44.76 40.35 -10.33
CA ASP A 603 44.30 39.45 -11.39
C ASP A 603 45.16 39.65 -12.65
N ALA A 604 46.08 38.72 -12.88
CA ALA A 604 46.99 38.75 -14.02
C ALA A 604 46.26 38.63 -15.37
N SER A 605 45.05 38.08 -15.40
CA SER A 605 44.28 37.92 -16.65
C SER A 605 43.78 39.24 -17.23
N THR A 606 43.54 40.23 -16.36
CA THR A 606 43.13 41.58 -16.73
C THR A 606 44.29 42.57 -16.78
N ASN A 607 45.49 42.12 -16.39
CA ASN A 607 46.72 42.88 -16.37
C ASN A 607 47.73 42.39 -17.43
N THR A 608 47.28 42.31 -18.68
CA THR A 608 48.05 41.74 -19.81
C THR A 608 49.34 42.50 -20.14
N SER A 609 49.53 43.70 -19.60
CA SER A 609 50.72 44.54 -19.82
C SER A 609 51.65 44.63 -18.60
N GLY A 610 51.39 43.85 -17.54
CA GLY A 610 52.31 43.71 -16.41
C GLY A 610 52.43 44.95 -15.53
N ALA A 611 51.34 45.68 -15.31
CA ALA A 611 51.30 46.75 -14.31
C ALA A 611 51.43 46.11 -12.91
N ILE A 612 52.59 46.27 -12.27
CA ILE A 612 52.82 45.76 -10.90
C ILE A 612 52.19 46.70 -9.88
#